data_AF-A0A9E5L4V0-F1
#
_entry.id   AF-A0A9E5L4V0-F1
#
_cell.length_a   1.000
_cell.length_b   1.000
_cell.length_c   1.000
_cell.angle_alpha   90.00
_cell.angle_beta   90.00
_cell.angle_gamma   90.00
#
_symmetry.space_group_name_H-M   'P 1'
#
loop_
_entity.id
_entity.type
_entity.pdbx_description
1 polymer ?
#
loop_
_entity_poly.entity_id
_entity_poly.type
_entity_poly.pdbx_seq_one_letter_code
_entity_poly.pdbx_strand_id
1 'polypeptide(L)'
;MDGNIKRVNGLLPSVINAIKHGYKHFFIPAENMHELEYVHDINVYPLDNFQQVVEYFLENKEIPIITEAKNIHNLIINREYETDFEHIKGQLLAKRALSIAAAGLHNLLMVG
;
A
#
# COMPACT_ATOMS: atom_id res chain seq x y z
N MET A 1 25.76 -9.31 12.22
CA MET A 1 24.36 -8.83 12.10
C MET A 1 24.46 -7.56 11.30
N ASP A 2 24.13 -7.62 10.01
CA ASP A 2 24.61 -6.64 9.04
C ASP A 2 23.69 -5.41 8.90
N GLY A 3 22.76 -5.23 9.84
CA GLY A 3 21.86 -4.07 9.92
C GLY A 3 20.73 -4.04 8.89
N ASN A 4 20.69 -4.95 7.92
CA ASN A 4 19.68 -4.97 6.86
C ASN A 4 18.26 -5.16 7.41
N ILE A 5 17.34 -4.32 6.94
CA ILE A 5 15.93 -4.35 7.31
C ILE A 5 15.19 -5.28 6.35
N LYS A 6 14.44 -6.24 6.90
CA LYS A 6 13.66 -7.19 6.10
C LYS A 6 12.22 -6.73 5.94
N ARG A 7 11.60 -7.13 4.83
CA ARG A 7 10.16 -6.98 4.59
C ARG A 7 9.32 -7.52 5.75
N VAL A 8 8.23 -6.83 6.06
CA VAL A 8 7.20 -7.24 7.01
C VAL A 8 5.89 -7.52 6.28
N ASN A 9 5.14 -8.54 6.70
CA ASN A 9 3.82 -8.84 6.15
C ASN A 9 2.73 -8.02 6.86
N GLY A 10 1.75 -7.52 6.12
CA GLY A 10 0.62 -6.78 6.70
C GLY A 10 1.00 -5.39 7.17
N LEU A 11 1.87 -4.69 6.43
CA LEU A 11 2.28 -3.33 6.78
C LEU A 11 1.10 -2.37 6.61
N LEU A 12 0.36 -2.48 5.50
CA LEU A 12 -0.80 -1.63 5.20
C LEU A 12 -1.84 -1.57 6.34
N PRO A 13 -2.40 -2.68 6.86
CA PRO A 13 -3.38 -2.61 7.94
C PRO A 13 -2.79 -2.02 9.23
N SER A 14 -1.50 -2.25 9.50
CA SER A 14 -0.80 -1.68 10.66
C SER A 14 -0.69 -0.16 10.55
N VAL A 15 -0.31 0.34 9.38
CA VAL A 15 -0.21 1.77 9.08
C VAL A 15 -1.57 2.44 9.11
N ILE A 16 -2.61 1.84 8.50
CA ILE A 16 -3.98 2.36 8.57
C ILE A 16 -4.45 2.50 10.02
N ASN A 17 -4.17 1.52 10.88
CA ASN A 17 -4.52 1.62 12.29
C ASN A 17 -3.76 2.76 12.99
N ALA A 18 -2.47 2.93 12.70
CA ALA A 18 -1.69 4.02 13.27
C ALA A 18 -2.16 5.40 12.80
N ILE A 19 -2.56 5.56 11.54
CA ILE A 19 -3.15 6.80 11.01
C ILE A 19 -4.41 7.17 11.79
N LYS A 20 -5.27 6.20 12.13
CA LYS A 20 -6.47 6.43 12.96
C LYS A 20 -6.14 6.96 14.36
N HIS A 21 -4.95 6.68 14.86
CA HIS A 21 -4.44 7.19 16.14
C HIS A 21 -3.67 8.51 15.99
N GLY A 22 -3.60 9.09 14.80
CA GLY A 22 -2.97 10.39 14.53
C GLY A 22 -1.49 10.32 14.16
N TYR A 23 -0.92 9.13 13.95
CA TYR A 23 0.46 8.99 13.49
C TYR A 23 0.59 9.35 12.00
N LYS A 24 1.56 10.19 11.67
CA LYS A 24 1.81 10.66 10.29
C LYS A 24 3.16 10.24 9.71
N HIS A 25 4.13 9.84 10.52
CA HIS A 25 5.48 9.52 10.07
C HIS A 25 5.75 8.03 10.24
N PHE A 26 6.16 7.36 9.16
CA PHE A 26 6.34 5.91 9.13
C PHE A 26 7.71 5.55 8.56
N PHE A 27 8.54 4.93 9.39
CA PHE A 27 9.80 4.32 8.97
C PHE A 27 9.54 2.86 8.62
N ILE A 28 9.78 2.47 7.38
CA ILE A 28 9.39 1.16 6.86
C ILE A 28 10.52 0.51 6.06
N PRO A 29 10.51 -0.83 5.89
CA PRO A 29 11.40 -1.46 4.92
C PRO A 29 11.13 -0.93 3.51
N ALA A 30 12.17 -0.59 2.75
CA ALA A 30 12.04 -0.12 1.36
C ALA A 30 11.26 -1.12 0.49
N GLU A 31 11.44 -2.43 0.72
CA GLU A 31 10.71 -3.50 0.04
C GLU A 31 9.18 -3.42 0.22
N ASN A 32 8.69 -2.84 1.31
CA ASN A 32 7.26 -2.72 1.58
C ASN A 32 6.61 -1.49 0.96
N MET A 33 7.37 -0.63 0.27
CA MET A 33 6.83 0.63 -0.23
C MET A 33 5.58 0.44 -1.10
N HIS A 34 5.55 -0.59 -1.94
CA HIS A 34 4.40 -0.93 -2.79
C HIS A 34 3.05 -1.03 -2.05
N GLU A 35 3.04 -1.44 -0.77
CA GLU A 35 1.81 -1.54 0.03
C GLU A 35 1.27 -0.17 0.44
N LEU A 36 2.12 0.86 0.53
CA LEU A 36 1.77 2.19 1.02
C LEU A 36 1.66 3.24 -0.11
N GLU A 37 1.95 2.88 -1.36
CA GLU A 37 1.95 3.83 -2.49
C GLU A 37 0.62 4.57 -2.69
N TYR A 38 -0.50 4.02 -2.22
CA TYR A 38 -1.83 4.60 -2.38
C TYR A 38 -2.39 5.20 -1.09
N VAL A 39 -1.59 5.23 -0.02
CA VAL A 39 -2.01 5.77 1.29
C VAL A 39 -1.69 7.25 1.34
N HIS A 40 -2.73 8.05 1.52
CA HIS A 40 -2.64 9.52 1.51
C HIS A 40 -2.34 10.07 2.90
N ASP A 41 -1.92 11.34 2.96
CA ASP A 41 -1.74 12.12 4.19
C ASP A 41 -0.74 11.55 5.20
N ILE A 42 0.27 10.82 4.73
CA ILE A 42 1.36 10.27 5.53
C ILE A 42 2.73 10.59 4.93
N ASN A 43 3.75 10.57 5.78
CA ASN A 43 5.16 10.72 5.45
C ASN A 43 5.83 9.35 5.60
N VAL A 44 6.29 8.78 4.49
CA VAL A 44 6.92 7.45 4.46
C VAL A 44 8.43 7.61 4.27
N TYR A 45 9.20 6.97 5.15
CA TYR A 45 10.66 6.93 5.14
C TYR A 45 11.09 5.49 4.84
N PRO A 46 11.40 5.14 3.57
CA PRO A 46 11.87 3.82 3.21
C PRO A 46 13.32 3.61 3.68
N LEU A 47 13.58 2.45 4.27
CA LEU A 47 14.88 2.08 4.82
C LEU A 47 15.33 0.71 4.30
N ASP A 48 16.61 0.63 3.94
CA ASP A 48 17.31 -0.60 3.57
C ASP A 48 18.12 -1.16 4.76
N ASN A 49 18.63 -0.27 5.61
CA ASN A 49 19.48 -0.62 6.73
C ASN A 49 19.14 0.20 7.98
N PHE A 50 19.14 -0.44 9.15
CA PHE A 50 18.87 0.19 10.43
C PHE A 50 19.82 1.35 10.74
N GLN A 51 21.04 1.32 10.21
CA GLN A 51 21.99 2.40 10.36
C GLN A 51 21.45 3.75 9.85
N GLN A 52 20.59 3.76 8.82
CA GLN A 52 19.97 4.98 8.30
C GLN A 52 19.12 5.69 9.36
N VAL A 53 18.46 4.94 10.25
CA VAL A 53 17.68 5.52 11.37
C VAL A 53 18.60 6.23 12.36
N VAL A 54 19.72 5.59 12.69
CA VAL A 54 20.72 6.14 13.62
C VAL A 54 21.32 7.43 13.05
N GLU A 55 21.71 7.39 11.78
CA GLU A 55 22.27 8.52 11.04
C GLU A 55 21.28 9.69 10.93
N TYR A 56 19.99 9.40 10.77
CA TYR A 56 18.95 10.43 10.75
C TYR A 56 18.79 11.14 12.09
N PHE A 57 18.71 10.40 13.19
CA PHE A 57 18.47 10.99 14.52
C PHE A 57 19.72 11.59 15.17
N LEU A 58 20.92 11.04 14.91
CA LEU A 58 22.16 11.44 15.58
C LEU A 58 23.08 12.30 14.72
N GLU A 59 23.09 12.09 13.40
CA GLU A 59 24.00 12.78 12.47
C GLU A 59 23.29 13.86 11.63
N ASN A 60 21.97 14.05 11.80
CA ASN A 60 21.13 14.93 10.96
C ASN A 60 21.24 14.62 9.46
N LYS A 61 21.54 13.38 9.08
CA LYS A 61 21.48 12.96 7.68
C LYS A 61 20.04 12.83 7.23
N GLU A 62 19.74 13.30 6.03
CA GLU A 62 18.39 13.20 5.48
C GLU A 62 18.11 11.79 4.95
N ILE A 63 16.89 11.31 5.21
CA ILE A 63 16.31 10.13 4.56
C ILE A 63 15.27 10.65 3.57
N PRO A 64 15.22 10.13 2.32
CA PRO A 64 14.17 10.49 1.38
C PRO A 64 12.78 10.26 1.97
N ILE A 65 11.89 11.24 1.82
CA ILE A 65 10.52 11.20 2.32
C ILE A 65 9.59 11.11 1.12
N ILE A 66 8.67 10.14 1.16
CA ILE A 66 7.59 10.02 0.21
C ILE A 66 6.31 10.52 0.90
N THR A 67 5.78 11.62 0.40
CA THR A 67 4.55 12.27 0.92
C THR A 67 3.39 12.18 -0.05
N GLU A 68 3.68 11.89 -1.32
CA GLU A 68 2.68 11.83 -2.39
C GLU A 68 2.23 10.40 -2.61
N ALA A 69 0.94 10.16 -2.39
CA ALA A 69 0.29 8.93 -2.81
C ALA A 69 0.10 8.92 -4.33
N LYS A 70 0.33 7.76 -4.95
CA LYS A 70 -0.05 7.51 -6.35
C LYS A 70 -1.55 7.66 -6.51
N ASN A 71 -1.96 8.37 -7.56
CA ASN A 71 -3.36 8.48 -7.89
C ASN A 71 -3.87 7.17 -8.50
N ILE A 72 -4.88 6.56 -7.86
CA ILE A 72 -5.53 5.33 -8.34
C ILE A 72 -6.12 5.54 -9.74
N HIS A 73 -6.54 6.74 -10.12
CA HIS A 73 -7.05 7.03 -11.47
C HIS A 73 -6.01 6.79 -12.56
N ASN A 74 -4.71 6.88 -12.26
CA ASN A 74 -3.66 6.58 -13.22
C ASN A 74 -3.65 5.08 -13.62
N LEU A 75 -4.21 4.19 -12.79
CA LEU A 75 -4.38 2.78 -13.11
C LEU A 75 -5.56 2.52 -14.07
N ILE A 76 -6.53 3.43 -14.12
CA ILE A 76 -7.77 3.29 -14.90
C ILE A 76 -7.55 3.72 -16.35
N ILE A 77 -6.70 4.73 -16.59
CA ILE A 77 -6.54 5.38 -17.89
C ILE A 77 -5.84 4.49 -18.93
N ASN A 78 -5.06 3.49 -18.50
CA ASN A 78 -4.20 2.67 -19.39
C ASN A 78 -4.64 1.21 -19.55
N ARG A 79 -5.89 0.87 -19.24
CA ARG A 79 -6.41 -0.48 -19.46
C ARG A 79 -7.65 -0.41 -20.36
N GLU A 80 -7.48 -0.75 -21.63
CA GLU A 80 -8.58 -1.28 -22.43
C GLU A 80 -8.98 -2.62 -21.77
N TYR A 81 -10.02 -2.60 -20.95
CA TYR A 81 -10.57 -3.83 -20.41
C TYR A 81 -11.33 -4.52 -21.55
N GLU A 82 -10.83 -5.67 -22.02
CA GLU A 82 -11.52 -6.54 -22.99
C GLU A 82 -12.91 -6.98 -22.51
N THR A 83 -13.16 -6.90 -21.20
CA THR A 83 -14.45 -7.26 -20.59
C THR A 83 -14.76 -6.27 -19.47
N ASP A 84 -15.72 -5.38 -19.72
CA ASP A 84 -16.28 -4.51 -18.70
C ASP A 84 -17.55 -5.12 -18.08
N PHE A 85 -17.59 -5.22 -16.76
CA PHE A 85 -18.77 -5.66 -16.00
C PHE A 85 -19.83 -4.56 -15.84
N GLU A 86 -19.66 -3.40 -16.48
CA GLU A 86 -20.64 -2.32 -16.55
C GLU A 86 -21.99 -2.82 -17.10
N HIS A 87 -21.98 -3.74 -18.08
CA HIS A 87 -23.20 -4.31 -18.66
C HIS A 87 -23.91 -5.34 -17.78
N ILE A 88 -23.32 -5.76 -16.66
CA ILE A 88 -24.00 -6.62 -15.67
C ILE A 88 -25.07 -5.78 -14.94
N LYS A 89 -26.29 -5.84 -15.46
CA LYS A 89 -27.50 -5.33 -14.81
C LYS A 89 -28.05 -6.39 -13.86
N GLY A 90 -28.27 -6.01 -12.59
CA GLY A 90 -29.01 -6.82 -11.62
C GLY A 90 -28.20 -7.72 -10.66
N GLN A 91 -26.87 -7.79 -10.76
CA GLN A 91 -26.03 -8.65 -9.89
C GLN A 91 -25.18 -7.85 -8.91
N LEU A 92 -25.82 -7.03 -8.07
CA LEU A 92 -25.12 -6.25 -7.03
C LEU A 92 -24.36 -7.16 -6.04
N LEU A 93 -24.93 -8.33 -5.72
CA LEU A 93 -24.31 -9.31 -4.84
C LEU A 93 -23.01 -9.88 -5.41
N ALA A 94 -22.97 -10.18 -6.72
CA ALA A 94 -21.76 -10.67 -7.37
C ALA A 94 -20.66 -9.59 -7.39
N LYS A 95 -21.00 -8.34 -7.73
CA LYS A 95 -20.06 -7.20 -7.68
C LYS A 95 -19.50 -7.01 -6.27
N ARG A 96 -20.36 -7.07 -5.24
CA ARG A 96 -19.94 -6.96 -3.84
C ARG A 96 -19.06 -8.14 -3.40
N ALA A 97 -19.39 -9.37 -3.80
CA ALA A 97 -18.57 -10.54 -3.50
C ALA A 97 -17.19 -10.44 -4.15
N LEU A 98 -17.12 -9.90 -5.37
CA LEU A 98 -15.88 -9.61 -6.07
C LEU A 98 -15.00 -8.62 -5.28
N SER A 99 -15.60 -7.52 -4.83
CA SER A 99 -14.90 -6.51 -4.01
C SER A 99 -14.40 -7.08 -2.69
N ILE A 100 -15.20 -7.93 -2.03
CA ILE A 100 -14.82 -8.58 -0.77
C ILE A 100 -13.66 -9.57 -1.00
N ALA A 101 -13.72 -10.38 -2.05
CA ALA A 101 -12.65 -11.32 -2.37
C ALA A 101 -11.33 -10.59 -2.72
N ALA A 102 -11.41 -9.53 -3.52
CA ALA A 102 -10.25 -8.70 -3.84
C ALA A 102 -9.65 -8.03 -2.58
N ALA A 103 -10.50 -7.46 -1.71
CA ALA A 103 -10.06 -6.86 -0.45
C ALA A 103 -9.48 -7.89 0.55
N GLY A 104 -9.97 -9.14 0.49
CA GLY A 104 -9.51 -10.24 1.33
C GLY A 104 -8.37 -11.07 0.75
N LEU A 105 -7.86 -10.74 -0.45
CA LEU A 105 -6.90 -11.58 -1.20
C LEU A 105 -7.37 -13.04 -1.37
N HIS A 106 -8.67 -13.24 -1.53
CA HIS A 106 -9.26 -14.56 -1.79
C HIS A 106 -9.31 -14.84 -3.29
N ASN A 107 -9.12 -16.11 -3.66
CA ASN A 107 -9.29 -16.57 -5.04
C ASN A 107 -10.76 -16.60 -5.44
N LEU A 108 -11.06 -16.19 -6.67
CA LEU A 108 -12.39 -16.21 -7.26
C LEU A 108 -12.49 -17.32 -8.30
N LEU A 109 -13.49 -18.19 -8.15
CA LEU A 109 -13.91 -19.14 -9.18
C LEU A 109 -15.22 -18.62 -9.79
N MET A 110 -15.17 -18.21 -11.05
CA MET A 110 -16.36 -17.89 -11.83
C MET A 110 -16.72 -19.10 -12.70
N VAL A 111 -17.94 -19.60 -12.57
CA VAL A 111 -18.48 -20.69 -13.40
C VAL A 111 -19.75 -20.17 -14.07
N GLY A 112 -19.80 -20.26 -15.39
CA GLY A 112 -20.90 -19.80 -16.23
C GLY A 112 -20.89 -20.52 -17.56
#